data_AF-A0A4U1W893-F1
#
_entry.id   AF-A0A4U1W893-F1
#
_cell.length_a   1.000
_cell.length_b   1.000
_cell.length_c   1.000
_cell.angle_alpha   90.00
_cell.angle_beta   90.00
_cell.angle_gamma   90.00
#
_symmetry.space_group_name_H-M   'P 1'
#
loop_
_entity.id
_entity.type
_entity.pdbx_description
1 polymer ?
#
loop_
_entity_poly.entity_id
_entity_poly.type
_entity_poly.pdbx_seq_one_letter_code
_entity_poly.pdbx_strand_id
1 'polypeptide(L)'
;MFFIDQLFMQQDHHEGNLPFVGRHVIERVELETGERLPPSVNQKILEGSFSTKLTIRCDGTRVRVEGNPSRWQRIDNLFGLQTLDECVAVYNHVLATYDLPPFTKNTRFSHRQSADGKPSRTIYEQDAYVFLEGRFPTLTKVQLDEGQEPYEAGLYTFHSSSYVVNNFNSVELKKYGKIIVPLEVEL
;
A
#
# COMPACT_ATOMS: atom_id res chain seq x y z
N MET A 1 -12.71 -10.63 13.81
CA MET A 1 -11.84 -9.84 14.72
C MET A 1 -10.40 -10.24 14.42
N PHE A 2 -9.54 -9.31 14.00
CA PHE A 2 -8.15 -9.60 13.62
C PHE A 2 -7.19 -9.06 14.67
N PHE A 3 -6.16 -9.84 15.01
CA PHE A 3 -5.03 -9.38 15.81
C PHE A 3 -3.85 -9.14 14.87
N ILE A 4 -3.46 -7.88 14.71
CA ILE A 4 -2.35 -7.49 13.84
C ILE A 4 -1.07 -7.44 14.68
N ASP A 5 -0.25 -8.47 14.56
CA ASP A 5 1.06 -8.56 15.21
C ASP A 5 2.19 -7.92 14.37
N GLN A 6 2.15 -8.08 13.05
CA GLN A 6 3.15 -7.51 12.15
C GLN A 6 2.45 -6.87 10.96
N LEU A 7 2.77 -5.60 10.69
CA LEU A 7 2.23 -4.85 9.57
C LEU A 7 3.37 -4.20 8.79
N PHE A 8 3.42 -4.45 7.49
CA PHE A 8 4.32 -3.79 6.55
C PHE A 8 3.51 -2.88 5.63
N MET A 9 3.87 -1.60 5.57
CA MET A 9 3.23 -0.62 4.70
C MET A 9 4.26 0.16 3.89
N GLN A 10 3.94 0.41 2.63
CA GLN A 10 4.70 1.30 1.76
C GLN A 10 3.76 2.14 0.89
N GLN A 11 4.15 3.37 0.62
CA GLN A 11 3.44 4.26 -0.31
C GLN A 11 4.43 5.06 -1.14
N ASP A 12 4.13 5.18 -2.43
CA ASP A 12 4.89 5.96 -3.40
C ASP A 12 4.31 7.37 -3.53
N HIS A 13 5.17 8.38 -3.44
CA HIS A 13 4.85 9.79 -3.66
C HIS A 13 5.62 10.27 -4.89
N HIS A 14 4.92 10.32 -6.04
CA HIS A 14 5.52 10.69 -7.31
C HIS A 14 5.89 12.17 -7.43
N GLU A 15 5.26 13.03 -6.63
CA GLU A 15 5.64 14.45 -6.50
C GLU A 15 7.06 14.62 -5.93
N GLY A 16 7.57 13.60 -5.25
CA GLY A 16 8.89 13.60 -4.63
C GLY A 16 9.00 14.61 -3.49
N ASN A 17 10.19 15.17 -3.31
CA ASN A 17 10.52 16.16 -2.28
C ASN A 17 10.30 15.71 -0.83
N LEU A 18 10.23 14.39 -0.58
CA LEU A 18 10.16 13.89 0.79
C LEU A 18 11.54 13.93 1.46
N PRO A 19 11.60 14.14 2.78
CA PRO A 19 12.85 14.06 3.51
C PRO A 19 13.42 12.64 3.48
N PHE A 20 14.74 12.53 3.36
CA PHE A 20 15.44 11.26 3.51
C PHE A 20 15.37 10.79 4.96
N VAL A 21 14.71 9.66 5.20
CA VAL A 21 14.59 9.07 6.54
C VAL A 21 15.23 7.70 6.54
N GLY A 22 16.33 7.57 7.27
CA GLY A 22 17.07 6.33 7.37
C GLY A 22 18.22 6.45 8.35
N ARG A 23 18.93 5.34 8.60
CA ARG A 23 20.11 5.37 9.49
C ARG A 23 21.34 6.00 8.80
N HIS A 24 21.53 5.69 7.52
CA HIS A 24 22.64 6.18 6.71
C HIS A 24 22.17 6.41 5.28
N VAL A 25 22.75 7.41 4.62
CA VAL A 25 22.65 7.60 3.17
C VAL A 25 23.74 6.75 2.50
N ILE A 26 23.36 6.08 1.43
CA ILE A 26 24.21 5.28 0.55
C ILE A 26 24.29 6.04 -0.76
N GLU A 27 25.43 6.65 -1.01
CA GLU A 27 25.79 7.18 -2.32
C GLU A 27 26.46 6.07 -3.13
N ARG A 28 26.04 5.91 -4.39
CA ARG A 28 26.67 4.99 -5.31
C ARG A 28 27.25 5.79 -6.47
N VAL A 29 28.49 5.48 -6.82
CA VAL A 29 29.19 6.10 -7.94
C VAL A 29 29.52 5.00 -8.93
N GLU A 30 29.18 5.23 -10.20
CA GLU A 30 29.55 4.34 -11.28
C GLU A 30 31.04 4.46 -11.57
N LEU A 31 31.75 3.32 -11.54
CA LEU A 31 33.22 3.31 -11.60
C LEU A 31 33.78 3.66 -12.98
N GLU A 32 33.01 3.44 -14.04
CA GLU A 32 33.45 3.71 -15.42
C GLU A 32 33.24 5.18 -15.81
N THR A 33 32.10 5.76 -15.43
CA THR A 33 31.69 7.12 -15.84
C THR A 33 31.96 8.18 -14.78
N GLY A 34 32.10 7.76 -13.51
CA GLY A 34 32.14 8.67 -12.36
C GLY A 34 30.79 9.31 -12.03
N GLU A 35 29.70 8.90 -12.69
CA GLU A 35 28.37 9.43 -12.44
C GLU A 35 27.83 8.99 -11.08
N ARG A 36 27.18 9.91 -10.38
CA ARG A 36 26.53 9.64 -9.09
C ARG A 36 25.12 9.10 -9.36
N LEU A 37 24.86 7.88 -8.92
CA LEU A 37 23.52 7.32 -8.93
C LEU A 37 22.66 7.99 -7.85
N PRO A 38 21.32 7.94 -7.99
CA PRO A 38 20.41 8.45 -6.99
C PRO A 38 20.73 7.89 -5.59
N PRO A 39 20.81 8.76 -4.56
CA PRO A 39 21.12 8.31 -3.21
C PRO A 39 20.00 7.42 -2.68
N SER A 40 20.38 6.35 -1.98
CA SER A 40 19.44 5.47 -1.28
C SER A 40 19.67 5.57 0.22
N VAL A 41 18.64 5.40 1.03
CA VAL A 41 18.79 5.30 2.49
C VAL A 41 18.62 3.87 2.99
N ASN A 42 19.27 3.54 4.10
CA ASN A 42 18.99 2.34 4.88
C ASN A 42 17.80 2.53 5.82
N GLN A 43 17.18 1.43 6.26
CA GLN A 43 16.13 1.49 7.27
C GLN A 43 16.65 2.01 8.62
N LYS A 44 15.84 2.80 9.31
CA LYS A 44 16.06 3.26 10.68
C LYS A 44 15.19 2.42 11.62
N ILE A 45 15.77 1.91 12.70
CA ILE A 45 15.05 1.18 13.74
C ILE A 45 14.64 2.19 14.81
N LEU A 46 13.37 2.17 15.17
CA LEU A 46 12.77 2.93 16.25
C LEU A 46 12.45 1.96 17.38
N GLU A 47 12.89 2.28 18.59
CA GLU A 47 12.58 1.49 19.78
C GLU A 47 11.38 2.09 20.51
N GLY A 48 10.41 1.24 20.83
CA GLY A 48 9.19 1.58 21.55
C GLY A 48 9.16 0.93 22.93
N SER A 49 8.00 1.01 23.58
CA SER A 49 7.80 0.39 24.89
C SER A 49 7.90 -1.15 24.83
N PHE A 50 8.34 -1.75 25.95
CA PHE A 50 8.40 -3.21 26.15
C PHE A 50 9.14 -3.97 25.03
N SER A 51 10.27 -3.43 24.58
CA SER A 51 11.16 -3.97 23.53
C SER A 51 10.56 -4.04 22.12
N THR A 52 9.46 -3.33 21.85
CA THR A 52 8.86 -3.26 20.52
C THR A 52 9.77 -2.45 19.59
N LYS A 53 9.95 -2.91 18.34
CA LYS A 53 10.74 -2.22 17.33
C LYS A 53 9.87 -1.94 16.11
N LEU A 54 9.91 -0.71 15.62
CA LEU A 54 9.42 -0.35 14.30
C LEU A 54 10.61 -0.02 13.41
N THR A 55 10.50 -0.28 12.12
CA THR A 55 11.46 0.21 11.13
C THR A 55 10.79 1.23 10.22
N ILE A 56 11.52 2.29 9.91
CA ILE A 56 11.08 3.37 9.04
C ILE A 56 12.13 3.65 7.97
N ARG A 57 11.69 3.93 6.75
CA ARG A 57 12.55 4.28 5.62
C ARG A 57 11.83 5.24 4.68
N CYS A 58 12.51 6.31 4.27
CA CYS A 58 12.08 7.17 3.17
C CYS A 58 13.24 7.53 2.26
N ASP A 59 13.15 7.19 0.98
CA ASP A 59 14.17 7.46 -0.06
C ASP A 59 13.86 8.70 -0.91
N GLY A 60 13.07 9.64 -0.37
CA GLY A 60 12.69 10.88 -1.03
C GLY A 60 11.45 10.77 -1.93
N THR A 61 11.02 9.55 -2.24
CA THR A 61 9.78 9.29 -3.00
C THR A 61 8.91 8.22 -2.36
N ARG A 62 9.49 7.17 -1.78
CA ARG A 62 8.75 6.09 -1.15
C ARG A 62 8.90 6.10 0.35
N VAL A 63 7.77 6.09 1.06
CA VAL A 63 7.71 5.92 2.52
C VAL A 63 7.46 4.45 2.84
N ARG A 64 8.16 3.89 3.82
CA ARG A 64 7.97 2.53 4.33
C ARG A 64 7.99 2.50 5.85
N VAL A 65 7.05 1.76 6.44
CA VAL A 65 7.00 1.47 7.87
C VAL A 65 6.68 0.00 8.07
N GLU A 66 7.40 -0.65 9.00
CA GLU A 66 7.20 -2.05 9.33
C GLU A 66 7.32 -2.29 10.84
N GLY A 67 6.50 -3.20 11.36
CA GLY A 67 6.60 -3.73 12.72
C GLY A 67 5.24 -3.96 13.36
N ASN A 68 5.20 -3.91 14.69
CA ASN A 68 3.99 -4.18 15.47
C ASN A 68 3.34 -2.87 15.97
N PRO A 69 2.29 -2.36 15.31
CA PRO A 69 1.57 -1.16 15.77
C PRO A 69 0.79 -1.42 17.07
N SER A 70 0.30 -2.64 17.28
CA SER A 70 -0.47 -3.04 18.47
C SER A 70 0.33 -2.93 19.78
N ARG A 71 1.67 -3.00 19.73
CA ARG A 71 2.55 -2.90 20.91
C ARG A 71 3.31 -1.57 20.99
N TRP A 72 3.20 -0.71 19.99
CA TRP A 72 3.99 0.52 19.93
C TRP A 72 3.50 1.54 20.97
N GLN A 73 4.38 1.90 21.91
CA GLN A 73 4.15 2.94 22.93
C GLN A 73 2.85 2.78 23.76
N ARG A 74 2.41 1.52 24.01
CA ARG A 74 1.22 1.22 24.81
C ARG A 74 1.59 0.53 26.12
N ILE A 75 0.96 0.98 27.21
CA ILE A 75 1.05 0.37 28.55
C ILE A 75 0.21 -0.91 28.61
N ASP A 76 -0.99 -0.89 28.02
CA ASP A 76 -1.85 -2.05 27.90
C ASP A 76 -1.61 -2.74 26.54
N ASN A 77 -0.86 -3.85 26.59
CA ASN A 77 -0.47 -4.66 25.44
C ASN A 77 -1.18 -6.03 25.42
N LEU A 78 -2.15 -6.24 26.31
CA LEU A 78 -2.86 -7.52 26.44
C LEU A 78 -3.84 -7.73 25.28
N PHE A 79 -4.42 -6.64 24.77
CA PHE A 79 -5.29 -6.63 23.61
C PHE A 79 -4.70 -5.72 22.52
N GLY A 80 -4.49 -6.28 21.34
CA GLY A 80 -4.00 -5.53 20.18
C GLY A 80 -5.06 -4.61 19.57
N LEU A 81 -4.63 -3.78 18.62
CA LEU A 81 -5.54 -2.96 17.82
C LEU A 81 -6.44 -3.87 17.00
N GLN A 82 -7.71 -3.50 16.89
CA GLN A 82 -8.74 -4.37 16.30
C GLN A 82 -8.98 -4.08 14.82
N THR A 83 -8.58 -2.89 14.36
CA THR A 83 -8.78 -2.43 12.98
C THR A 83 -7.47 -2.04 12.33
N LEU A 84 -7.43 -2.14 10.99
CA LEU A 84 -6.28 -1.66 10.24
C LEU A 84 -6.14 -0.15 10.36
N ASP A 85 -7.23 0.60 10.38
CA ASP A 85 -7.20 2.07 10.48
C ASP A 85 -6.56 2.55 11.78
N GLU A 86 -6.82 1.86 12.91
CA GLU A 86 -6.12 2.12 14.17
C GLU A 86 -4.61 1.87 14.05
N CYS A 87 -4.22 0.77 13.40
CA CYS A 87 -2.80 0.47 13.15
C CYS A 87 -2.14 1.53 12.27
N VAL A 88 -2.84 1.97 11.22
CA VAL A 88 -2.39 3.03 10.31
C VAL A 88 -2.25 4.36 11.04
N ALA A 89 -3.17 4.69 11.95
CA ALA A 89 -3.08 5.90 12.77
C ALA A 89 -1.80 5.90 13.61
N VAL A 90 -1.42 4.77 14.22
CA VAL A 90 -0.15 4.64 14.95
C VAL A 90 1.04 4.91 14.02
N TYR A 91 1.05 4.33 12.82
CA TYR A 91 2.11 4.60 11.84
C TYR A 91 2.15 6.06 11.41
N ASN A 92 0.99 6.68 11.18
CA ASN A 92 0.88 8.09 10.80
C ASN A 92 1.41 9.03 11.88
N HIS A 93 1.21 8.71 13.17
CA HIS A 93 1.84 9.45 14.26
C HIS A 93 3.38 9.34 14.25
N VAL A 94 3.91 8.17 13.92
CA VAL A 94 5.36 7.98 13.76
C VAL A 94 5.88 8.77 12.56
N LEU A 95 5.18 8.75 11.42
CA LEU A 95 5.54 9.50 10.21
C LEU A 95 5.56 11.02 10.46
N ALA A 96 4.58 11.54 11.19
CA ALA A 96 4.49 12.95 11.53
C ALA A 96 5.70 13.47 12.32
N THR A 97 6.37 12.60 13.10
CA THR A 97 7.59 12.98 13.84
C THR A 97 8.80 13.20 12.91
N TYR A 98 8.72 12.73 11.67
CA TYR A 98 9.77 12.82 10.65
C TYR A 98 9.38 13.73 9.47
N ASP A 99 8.34 14.55 9.62
CA ASP A 99 7.78 15.38 8.55
C ASP A 99 7.43 14.59 7.29
N LEU A 100 7.03 13.32 7.47
CA LEU A 100 6.60 12.46 6.38
C LEU A 100 5.06 12.49 6.24
N PRO A 101 4.55 12.41 5.00
CA PRO A 101 3.11 12.40 4.76
C PRO A 101 2.48 11.15 5.41
N PRO A 102 1.23 11.25 5.89
CA PRO A 102 0.51 10.10 6.41
C PRO A 102 0.22 9.10 5.29
N PHE A 103 0.16 7.82 5.65
CA PHE A 103 -0.43 6.82 4.77
C PHE A 103 -1.90 7.15 4.52
N THR A 104 -2.26 7.13 3.25
CA THR A 104 -3.63 7.34 2.79
C THR A 104 -4.12 6.08 2.09
N LYS A 105 -5.44 5.92 1.97
CA LYS A 105 -6.03 4.87 1.12
C LYS A 105 -5.56 5.15 -0.31
N ASN A 106 -4.72 4.27 -0.82
CA ASN A 106 -3.94 4.56 -2.03
C ASN A 106 -4.86 4.50 -3.26
N THR A 107 -5.13 5.66 -3.87
CA THR A 107 -5.71 5.75 -5.22
C THR A 107 -4.65 6.32 -6.15
N ARG A 108 -4.17 5.50 -7.07
CA ARG A 108 -3.21 5.89 -8.10
C ARG A 108 -3.96 6.43 -9.32
N PHE A 109 -3.50 7.54 -9.88
CA PHE A 109 -3.96 8.04 -11.18
C PHE A 109 -2.93 7.69 -12.24
N SER A 110 -3.37 7.08 -13.34
CA SER A 110 -2.54 6.91 -14.53
C SER A 110 -3.22 7.49 -15.75
N HIS A 111 -2.48 8.29 -16.51
CA HIS A 111 -2.93 8.74 -17.83
C HIS A 111 -2.57 7.66 -18.85
N ARG A 112 -3.59 7.03 -19.42
CA ARG A 112 -3.40 6.10 -20.53
C ARG A 112 -3.22 6.90 -21.81
N GLN A 113 -2.10 6.69 -22.50
CA GLN A 113 -1.98 7.10 -23.90
C GLN A 113 -2.97 6.27 -24.73
N SER A 114 -3.91 6.95 -25.36
CA SER A 114 -4.80 6.33 -26.32
C SER A 114 -4.12 6.29 -27.70
N ALA A 115 -4.50 5.33 -28.54
CA ALA A 115 -4.14 5.36 -29.96
C ALA A 115 -4.63 6.68 -30.59
N ASP A 116 -3.93 7.13 -31.64
CA ASP A 116 -4.11 8.44 -32.28
C ASP A 116 -5.58 8.87 -32.39
N GLY A 117 -5.87 10.07 -31.88
CA GLY A 117 -7.18 10.72 -31.98
C GLY A 117 -8.20 10.43 -30.87
N LYS A 118 -7.90 9.59 -29.87
CA LYS A 118 -8.78 9.40 -28.70
C LYS A 118 -8.26 10.18 -27.48
N PRO A 119 -9.15 10.80 -26.67
CA PRO A 119 -8.73 11.51 -25.47
C PRO A 119 -7.99 10.56 -24.50
N SER A 120 -6.97 11.07 -23.82
CA SER A 120 -6.32 10.37 -22.73
C SER A 120 -7.35 10.08 -21.65
N ARG A 121 -7.41 8.83 -21.16
CA ARG A 121 -8.28 8.46 -20.04
C ARG A 121 -7.46 8.40 -18.76
N THR A 122 -7.98 9.02 -17.70
CA THR A 122 -7.48 8.86 -16.34
C THR A 122 -8.03 7.55 -15.79
N ILE A 123 -7.17 6.73 -15.22
CA ILE A 123 -7.55 5.47 -14.55
C ILE A 123 -7.20 5.60 -13.08
N TYR A 124 -8.17 5.33 -12.23
CA TYR A 124 -8.06 5.30 -10.78
C TYR A 124 -7.83 3.85 -10.36
N GLU A 125 -6.76 3.57 -9.62
CA GLU A 125 -6.40 2.21 -9.20
C GLU A 125 -6.06 2.15 -7.71
N GLN A 126 -6.50 1.09 -7.02
CA GLN A 126 -6.16 0.80 -5.64
C GLN A 126 -5.43 -0.55 -5.54
N ASP A 127 -4.39 -0.60 -4.72
CA ASP A 127 -3.65 -1.83 -4.44
C ASP A 127 -4.49 -2.76 -3.54
N ALA A 128 -4.61 -4.04 -3.92
CA ALA A 128 -5.37 -5.04 -3.18
C ALA A 128 -4.63 -6.38 -3.17
N TYR A 129 -4.88 -7.21 -2.15
CA TYR A 129 -4.35 -8.59 -2.11
C TYR A 129 -5.44 -9.57 -2.48
N VAL A 130 -5.18 -10.42 -3.48
CA VAL A 130 -6.09 -11.50 -3.85
C VAL A 130 -5.56 -12.80 -3.26
N PHE A 131 -6.42 -13.47 -2.50
CA PHE A 131 -6.19 -14.82 -2.00
C PHE A 131 -6.69 -15.83 -3.04
N LEU A 132 -5.77 -16.59 -3.62
CA LEU A 132 -6.08 -17.74 -4.47
C LEU A 132 -5.71 -18.98 -3.66
N GLU A 133 -6.64 -19.92 -3.52
CA GLU A 133 -6.47 -21.12 -2.69
C GLU A 133 -5.12 -21.80 -2.94
N GLY A 134 -4.43 -22.15 -1.84
CA GLY A 134 -3.12 -22.80 -1.88
C GLY A 134 -1.93 -21.88 -2.22
N ARG A 135 -2.11 -20.56 -2.28
CA ARG A 135 -1.01 -19.59 -2.52
C ARG A 135 -1.04 -18.44 -1.51
N PHE A 136 0.13 -17.85 -1.25
CA PHE A 136 0.22 -16.60 -0.51
C PHE A 136 -0.55 -15.48 -1.25
N PRO A 137 -1.21 -14.56 -0.52
CA PRO A 137 -1.92 -13.44 -1.13
C PRO A 137 -1.02 -12.69 -2.11
N THR A 138 -1.51 -12.48 -3.33
CA THR A 138 -0.75 -11.80 -4.38
C THR A 138 -1.28 -10.38 -4.55
N LEU A 139 -0.36 -9.42 -4.61
CA LEU A 139 -0.68 -8.02 -4.86
C LEU A 139 -1.27 -7.85 -6.28
N THR A 140 -2.40 -7.18 -6.37
CA THR A 140 -3.08 -6.81 -7.61
C THR A 140 -3.60 -5.39 -7.53
N LYS A 141 -4.15 -4.88 -8.63
CA LYS A 141 -4.81 -3.58 -8.69
C LYS A 141 -6.30 -3.74 -8.97
N VAL A 142 -7.11 -3.03 -8.19
CA VAL A 142 -8.55 -2.86 -8.41
C VAL A 142 -8.76 -1.48 -9.04
N GLN A 143 -9.63 -1.40 -10.05
CA GLN A 143 -9.97 -0.13 -10.68
C GLN A 143 -11.13 0.53 -9.94
N LEU A 144 -11.07 1.86 -9.83
CA LEU A 144 -12.10 2.70 -9.27
C LEU A 144 -12.72 3.55 -10.40
N ASP A 145 -14.00 3.86 -10.27
CA ASP A 145 -14.66 4.84 -11.13
C ASP A 145 -14.25 6.28 -10.75
N GLU A 146 -14.41 7.21 -11.68
CA GLU A 146 -14.10 8.62 -11.43
C GLU A 146 -15.03 9.19 -10.33
N GLY A 147 -14.43 9.69 -9.25
CA GLY A 147 -15.15 10.18 -8.07
C GLY A 147 -15.61 9.10 -7.10
N GLN A 148 -15.27 7.83 -7.34
CA GLN A 148 -15.53 6.75 -6.38
C GLN A 148 -14.56 6.86 -5.20
N GLU A 149 -15.10 6.86 -3.98
CA GLU A 149 -14.30 6.73 -2.76
C GLU A 149 -13.50 5.41 -2.77
N PRO A 150 -12.24 5.42 -2.29
CA PRO A 150 -11.44 4.20 -2.19
C PRO A 150 -12.15 3.15 -1.34
N TYR A 151 -11.98 1.87 -1.68
CA TYR A 151 -12.53 0.79 -0.86
C TYR A 151 -11.91 0.80 0.54
N GLU A 152 -12.76 0.67 1.55
CA GLU A 152 -12.37 0.47 2.94
C GLU A 152 -11.52 -0.79 3.08
N ALA A 153 -10.61 -0.84 4.06
CA ALA A 153 -9.86 -2.06 4.33
C ALA A 153 -10.81 -3.16 4.81
N GLY A 154 -10.79 -4.32 4.15
CA GLY A 154 -11.71 -5.40 4.46
C GLY A 154 -11.56 -6.59 3.53
N LEU A 155 -12.39 -7.61 3.76
CA LEU A 155 -12.50 -8.75 2.85
C LEU A 155 -13.56 -8.44 1.80
N TYR A 156 -13.21 -8.68 0.54
CA TYR A 156 -14.08 -8.43 -0.60
C TYR A 156 -14.11 -9.63 -1.52
N THR A 157 -15.17 -9.71 -2.31
CA THR A 157 -15.30 -10.62 -3.45
C THR A 157 -15.68 -9.85 -4.70
N PHE A 158 -15.47 -10.45 -5.87
CA PHE A 158 -15.92 -9.85 -7.12
C PHE A 158 -17.45 -9.94 -7.22
N HIS A 159 -18.09 -8.80 -7.50
CA HIS A 159 -19.51 -8.78 -7.80
C HIS A 159 -19.81 -9.61 -9.06
N SER A 160 -21.00 -10.20 -9.16
CA SER A 160 -21.42 -11.05 -10.29
C SER A 160 -21.32 -10.33 -11.64
N SER A 161 -21.52 -9.00 -11.67
CA SER A 161 -21.36 -8.16 -12.86
C SER A 161 -19.92 -8.08 -13.38
N SER A 162 -18.93 -8.52 -12.62
CA SER A 162 -17.52 -8.56 -12.99
C SER A 162 -17.17 -9.77 -13.86
N TYR A 163 -18.07 -10.74 -13.99
CA TYR A 163 -17.88 -11.92 -14.82
C TYR A 163 -18.53 -11.73 -16.20
N VAL A 164 -17.89 -12.26 -17.24
CA VAL A 164 -18.39 -12.26 -18.61
C VAL A 164 -18.17 -13.63 -19.23
N VAL A 165 -18.98 -13.96 -20.24
CA VAL A 165 -18.76 -15.12 -21.09
C VAL A 165 -17.90 -14.66 -22.27
N ASN A 166 -16.75 -15.28 -22.47
CA ASN A 166 -15.85 -14.94 -23.55
C ASN A 166 -16.28 -15.55 -24.89
N ASN A 167 -15.56 -15.23 -25.97
CA ASN A 167 -15.87 -15.73 -27.31
C ASN A 167 -15.75 -17.27 -27.45
N PHE A 168 -15.19 -17.95 -26.46
CA PHE A 168 -15.05 -19.41 -26.39
C PHE A 168 -16.06 -20.04 -25.41
N ASN A 169 -17.13 -19.33 -25.07
CA ASN A 169 -18.17 -19.77 -24.12
C ASN A 169 -17.64 -20.11 -22.72
N SER A 170 -16.46 -19.61 -22.34
CA SER A 170 -15.89 -19.77 -21.00
C SER A 170 -16.19 -18.55 -20.13
N VAL A 171 -16.41 -18.76 -18.83
CA VAL A 171 -16.57 -17.66 -17.88
C VAL A 171 -15.20 -17.08 -17.54
N GLU A 172 -15.05 -15.76 -17.66
CA GLU A 172 -13.85 -15.04 -17.28
C GLU A 172 -14.19 -13.74 -16.53
N LEU A 173 -13.23 -13.25 -15.75
CA LEU A 173 -13.32 -11.93 -15.12
C LEU A 173 -13.05 -10.84 -16.16
N LYS A 174 -13.91 -9.82 -16.22
CA LYS A 174 -13.73 -8.63 -17.08
C LYS A 174 -12.33 -8.07 -16.96
N LYS A 175 -11.71 -7.70 -18.08
CA LYS A 175 -10.39 -7.06 -18.07
C LYS A 175 -10.39 -5.70 -17.37
N TYR A 176 -11.51 -4.96 -17.43
CA TYR A 176 -11.67 -3.63 -16.86
C TYR A 176 -13.06 -3.47 -16.20
N GLY A 177 -13.20 -2.50 -15.30
CA GLY A 177 -14.48 -2.22 -14.64
C GLY A 177 -14.96 -3.37 -13.76
N LYS A 178 -14.02 -4.03 -13.07
CA LYS A 178 -14.33 -5.04 -12.06
C LYS A 178 -14.84 -4.31 -10.83
N ILE A 179 -15.98 -4.75 -10.31
CA ILE A 179 -16.58 -4.24 -9.07
C ILE A 179 -16.34 -5.26 -7.98
N ILE A 180 -15.84 -4.81 -6.83
CA ILE A 180 -15.73 -5.62 -5.62
C ILE A 180 -16.80 -5.21 -4.61
N VAL A 181 -17.31 -6.18 -3.86
CA VAL A 181 -18.30 -5.99 -2.79
C VAL A 181 -17.82 -6.68 -1.51
N PRO A 182 -18.20 -6.20 -0.32
CA PRO A 182 -17.81 -6.82 0.93
C PRO A 182 -18.14 -8.32 0.94
N LEU A 183 -17.18 -9.14 1.35
CA LEU A 183 -17.40 -10.57 1.53
C LEU A 183 -18.15 -10.76 2.84
N GLU A 184 -19.43 -11.14 2.75
CA GLU A 184 -20.18 -11.63 3.90
C GLU A 184 -19.59 -12.99 4.29
N VAL A 185 -18.84 -13.02 5.38
CA VAL A 185 -18.39 -14.27 5.98
C VAL A 185 -19.58 -14.79 6.78
N GLU A 186 -20.30 -15.78 6.26
CA GLU A 186 -21.22 -16.56 7.08
C GLU A 186 -20.41 -17.17 8.23
N LEU A 187 -20.74 -16.77 9.47
CA LEU A 187 -20.15 -17.25 10.71
C LEU A 187 -20.79 -18.58 11.13
#